data_AF-B7KE04-F1
#
_entry.id   AF-B7KE04-F1
#
_cell.length_a   1.000
_cell.length_b   1.000
_cell.length_c   1.000
_cell.angle_alpha   90.00
_cell.angle_beta   90.00
_cell.angle_gamma   90.00
#
_symmetry.space_group_name_H-M   'P 1'
#
loop_
_entity.id
_entity.type
_entity.pdbx_description
1 polymer ?
#
loop_
_entity_poly.entity_id
_entity_poly.type
_entity_poly.pdbx_seq_one_letter_code
_entity_poly.pdbx_strand_id
1 'polypeptide(L)'
;MVFVPKCILYSKVFMSETSQLSHNDILAQLSTVELAQALAERLAIAPNDWHRLKGNRQAQASQQLATALVFLLKDQPQEALERVNLASGWLDRSISALPCPSHGKH
;
A
#
# COMPACT_ATOMS: atom_id res chain seq x y z
N MET A 1 -65.03 24.28 -18.53
CA MET A 1 -64.02 23.99 -19.57
C MET A 1 -62.70 24.58 -19.10
N VAL A 2 -61.82 23.76 -18.53
CA VAL A 2 -60.56 24.20 -17.89
C VAL A 2 -59.45 24.17 -18.93
N PHE A 3 -58.76 25.29 -19.06
CA PHE A 3 -57.61 25.51 -19.93
C PHE A 3 -56.36 24.93 -19.22
N VAL A 4 -55.70 23.96 -19.82
CA VAL A 4 -54.41 23.43 -19.33
C VAL A 4 -53.38 23.60 -20.45
N PRO A 5 -52.32 24.43 -20.29
CA PRO A 5 -51.28 24.52 -21.29
C PRO A 5 -50.30 23.35 -21.12
N LYS A 6 -50.17 22.57 -22.20
CA LYS A 6 -49.03 21.67 -22.45
C LYS A 6 -47.79 22.52 -22.68
N CYS A 7 -46.81 22.45 -21.79
CA CYS A 7 -45.38 22.61 -22.09
C CYS A 7 -44.60 21.74 -21.11
N ILE A 8 -44.42 20.49 -21.50
CA ILE A 8 -43.60 19.49 -20.81
C ILE A 8 -42.18 19.56 -21.42
N LEU A 9 -41.18 19.53 -20.52
CA LEU A 9 -39.79 19.10 -20.70
C LEU A 9 -38.81 20.03 -21.45
N TYR A 10 -38.28 21.01 -20.71
CA TYR A 10 -36.85 21.36 -20.82
C TYR A 10 -36.18 21.08 -19.47
N SER A 11 -35.57 19.91 -19.36
CA SER A 11 -34.46 19.59 -18.44
C SER A 11 -33.97 18.17 -18.70
N LYS A 12 -33.71 17.87 -19.97
CA LYS A 12 -32.90 16.71 -20.34
C LYS A 12 -31.46 17.20 -20.37
N VAL A 13 -30.60 16.53 -19.63
CA VAL A 13 -29.13 16.65 -19.65
C VAL A 13 -28.55 17.82 -18.86
N PHE A 14 -28.47 17.66 -17.54
CA PHE A 14 -27.32 18.13 -16.77
C PHE A 14 -27.14 17.13 -15.62
N MET A 15 -25.93 16.59 -15.44
CA MET A 15 -25.54 15.54 -14.49
C MET A 15 -25.57 14.09 -15.00
N SER A 16 -24.86 13.83 -16.09
CA SER A 16 -24.30 12.50 -16.37
C SER A 16 -22.88 12.62 -16.92
N GLU A 17 -22.03 13.36 -16.22
CA GLU A 17 -20.60 13.48 -16.51
C GLU A 17 -19.81 13.50 -15.19
N THR A 18 -20.08 12.55 -14.31
CA THR A 18 -19.13 12.21 -13.24
C THR A 18 -17.97 11.44 -13.88
N SER A 19 -17.02 12.23 -14.37
CA SER A 19 -15.60 11.96 -14.63
C SER A 19 -15.14 10.54 -14.29
N GLN A 20 -14.87 9.73 -15.30
CA GLN A 20 -14.04 8.53 -15.14
C GLN A 20 -12.57 8.97 -15.16
N LEU A 21 -12.01 9.30 -13.98
CA LEU A 21 -10.57 9.49 -13.84
C LEU A 21 -9.85 8.18 -14.19
N SER A 22 -8.81 8.25 -15.00
CA SER A 22 -8.00 7.06 -15.29
C SER A 22 -7.22 6.66 -14.03
N HIS A 23 -6.82 5.39 -13.94
CA HIS A 23 -6.03 4.91 -12.79
C HIS A 23 -4.73 5.71 -12.60
N ASN A 24 -4.11 6.15 -13.70
CA ASN A 24 -2.90 6.95 -13.66
C ASN A 24 -3.17 8.37 -13.12
N ASP A 25 -4.33 8.96 -13.42
CA ASP A 25 -4.71 10.27 -12.88
C ASP A 25 -4.91 10.23 -11.37
N ILE A 26 -5.41 9.10 -10.85
CA ILE A 26 -5.55 8.86 -9.40
C ILE A 26 -4.17 8.71 -8.76
N LEU A 27 -3.27 7.92 -9.35
CA LEU A 27 -1.91 7.77 -8.83
C LEU A 27 -1.11 9.07 -8.89
N ALA A 28 -1.31 9.90 -9.91
CA ALA A 28 -0.63 11.19 -10.07
C ALA A 28 -1.07 12.24 -9.01
N GLN A 29 -2.24 12.07 -8.40
CA GLN A 29 -2.72 12.94 -7.32
C GLN A 29 -2.13 12.59 -5.96
N LEU A 30 -1.61 11.37 -5.79
CA LEU A 30 -0.97 10.93 -4.56
C LEU A 30 0.47 11.44 -4.51
N SER A 31 0.88 11.92 -3.33
CA SER A 31 2.28 12.23 -3.08
C SER A 31 3.14 10.97 -3.11
N THR A 32 4.45 11.15 -3.35
CA THR A 32 5.41 10.05 -3.32
C THR A 32 5.42 9.33 -1.97
N VAL A 33 5.24 10.07 -0.87
CA VAL A 33 5.16 9.52 0.48
C VAL A 33 3.92 8.64 0.65
N GLU A 34 2.74 9.09 0.19
CA GLU A 34 1.50 8.31 0.27
C GLU A 34 1.59 7.02 -0.55
N LEU A 35 2.16 7.09 -1.76
CA LEU A 35 2.41 5.90 -2.58
C LEU A 35 3.35 4.91 -1.89
N ALA A 36 4.44 5.40 -1.28
CA ALA A 36 5.37 4.56 -0.54
C ALA A 36 4.73 3.94 0.71
N GLN A 37 3.91 4.70 1.44
CA GLN A 37 3.18 4.21 2.61
C GLN A 37 2.18 3.11 2.22
N ALA A 38 1.39 3.33 1.16
CA ALA A 38 0.45 2.33 0.65
C ALA A 38 1.19 1.04 0.19
N LEU A 39 2.36 1.18 -0.43
CA LEU A 39 3.20 0.05 -0.79
C LEU A 39 3.72 -0.70 0.45
N ALA A 40 4.18 0.02 1.47
CA ALA A 40 4.67 -0.56 2.71
C ALA A 40 3.57 -1.32 3.45
N GLU A 41 2.35 -0.77 3.52
CA GLU A 41 1.18 -1.44 4.09
C GLU A 41 0.83 -2.72 3.33
N ARG A 42 0.86 -2.69 2.00
CA ARG A 42 0.56 -3.87 1.17
C ARG A 42 1.60 -4.98 1.31
N LEU A 43 2.86 -4.64 1.60
CA LEU A 43 3.95 -5.60 1.77
C LEU A 43 4.16 -6.00 3.23
N ALA A 44 3.43 -5.40 4.17
CA ALA A 44 3.50 -5.75 5.58
C ALA A 44 3.05 -7.19 5.80
N ILE A 45 3.90 -8.00 6.43
CA ILE A 45 3.59 -9.35 6.86
C ILE A 45 2.65 -9.24 8.07
N ALA A 46 1.36 -9.46 7.82
CA ALA A 46 0.34 -9.44 8.85
C ALA A 46 0.58 -10.55 9.90
N PRO A 47 0.11 -10.38 11.15
CA PRO A 47 0.23 -11.41 12.19
C PRO A 47 -0.29 -12.78 11.76
N ASN A 48 -1.39 -12.81 10.99
CA ASN A 48 -2.00 -14.04 10.48
C ASN A 48 -1.11 -14.76 9.46
N ASP A 49 -0.31 -14.01 8.69
CA ASP A 49 0.61 -14.56 7.69
C ASP A 49 2.01 -14.81 8.24
N TRP A 50 2.28 -14.43 9.48
CA TRP A 50 3.61 -14.52 10.08
C TRP A 50 4.17 -15.93 10.01
N HIS A 51 3.40 -16.95 10.40
CA HIS A 51 3.88 -18.33 10.37
C HIS A 51 4.29 -18.80 8.98
N ARG A 52 3.59 -18.33 7.94
CA ARG A 52 3.85 -18.67 6.55
C ARG A 52 5.04 -17.91 5.98
N LEU A 53 5.17 -16.62 6.32
CA LEU A 53 6.10 -15.70 5.66
C LEU A 53 7.32 -15.33 6.51
N LYS A 54 7.39 -15.72 7.79
CA LYS A 54 8.49 -15.32 8.70
C LYS A 54 9.88 -15.67 8.16
N GLY A 55 10.01 -16.79 7.46
CA GLY A 55 11.26 -17.25 6.83
C GLY A 55 11.36 -16.97 5.33
N ASN A 56 10.33 -16.36 4.73
CA ASN A 56 10.35 -15.98 3.32
C ASN A 56 11.22 -14.74 3.15
N ARG A 57 12.46 -14.97 2.70
CA ARG A 57 13.48 -13.94 2.50
C ARG A 57 13.03 -12.82 1.58
N GLN A 58 12.33 -13.15 0.51
CA GLN A 58 11.85 -12.15 -0.43
C GLN A 58 10.76 -11.28 0.20
N ALA A 59 9.78 -11.89 0.89
CA ALA A 59 8.73 -11.15 1.57
C ALA A 59 9.29 -10.23 2.67
N GLN A 60 10.22 -10.74 3.48
CA GLN A 60 10.90 -9.96 4.52
C GLN A 60 11.69 -8.80 3.92
N ALA A 61 12.51 -9.04 2.90
CA ALA A 61 13.28 -7.99 2.25
C ALA A 61 12.38 -6.93 1.59
N SER A 62 11.30 -7.35 0.91
CA SER A 62 10.33 -6.43 0.30
C SER A 62 9.66 -5.52 1.33
N GLN A 63 9.23 -6.05 2.47
CA GLN A 63 8.66 -5.25 3.57
C GLN A 63 9.68 -4.21 4.07
N GLN A 64 10.93 -4.63 4.30
CA GLN A 64 11.98 -3.75 4.81
C GLN A 64 12.29 -2.63 3.81
N LEU A 65 12.42 -2.94 2.51
CA LEU A 65 12.71 -1.94 1.48
C LEU A 65 11.56 -0.94 1.28
N ALA A 66 10.31 -1.40 1.29
CA ALA A 66 9.17 -0.49 1.22
C ALA A 66 9.12 0.45 2.42
N THR A 67 9.44 -0.06 3.61
CA THR A 67 9.56 0.76 4.83
C THR A 67 10.73 1.74 4.74
N ALA A 68 11.87 1.32 4.21
CA ALA A 68 13.05 2.17 4.01
C ALA A 68 12.74 3.36 3.09
N LEU A 69 11.98 3.12 2.01
CA LEU A 69 11.56 4.16 1.08
C LEU A 69 10.71 5.24 1.77
N VAL A 70 9.79 4.83 2.66
CA VAL A 70 8.97 5.78 3.46
C VAL A 70 9.86 6.67 4.33
N PHE A 71 10.87 6.11 5.00
CA PHE A 71 11.79 6.90 5.82
C PHE A 71 12.64 7.86 4.99
N LEU A 72 13.20 7.39 3.87
CA LEU A 72 13.98 8.23 2.95
C LEU A 72 13.18 9.42 2.43
N LEU A 73 11.92 9.22 2.03
CA LEU A 73 11.05 10.28 1.54
C LEU A 73 10.58 11.25 2.64
N LYS A 74 10.83 10.92 3.92
CA LYS A 74 10.55 11.76 5.09
C LYS A 74 11.83 12.35 5.69
N ASP A 75 12.92 12.38 4.93
CA ASP A 75 14.23 12.89 5.33
C ASP A 75 14.80 12.20 6.59
N GLN A 76 14.54 10.90 6.74
CA GLN A 76 15.02 10.03 7.82
C GLN A 76 16.01 8.97 7.29
N PRO A 77 17.24 9.38 6.90
CA PRO A 77 18.15 8.48 6.20
C PRO A 77 18.76 7.42 7.12
N GLN A 78 18.90 7.67 8.43
CA GLN A 78 19.44 6.70 9.38
C GLN A 78 18.47 5.51 9.53
N GLU A 79 17.19 5.78 9.73
CA GLU A 79 16.11 4.79 9.82
C GLU A 79 15.97 4.01 8.51
N ALA A 80 16.09 4.70 7.37
CA ALA A 80 16.09 4.05 6.07
C ALA A 80 17.28 3.09 5.90
N LEU A 81 18.49 3.51 6.30
CA LEU A 81 19.68 2.68 6.21
C LEU A 81 19.58 1.41 7.06
N GLU A 82 19.04 1.51 8.28
CA GLU A 82 18.78 0.32 9.11
C GLU A 82 17.87 -0.69 8.40
N ARG A 83 16.80 -0.22 7.76
CA ARG A 83 15.86 -1.06 7.01
C ARG A 83 16.52 -1.68 5.78
N VAL A 84 17.36 -0.94 5.06
CA VAL A 84 18.13 -1.48 3.92
C VAL A 84 19.08 -2.59 4.37
N ASN A 85 19.77 -2.41 5.50
CA ASN A 85 20.67 -3.44 6.06
C ASN A 85 19.92 -4.70 6.51
N LEU A 86 18.70 -4.55 7.07
CA LEU A 86 17.86 -5.71 7.35
C LEU A 86 17.43 -6.42 6.07
N ALA A 87 17.06 -5.68 5.03
CA ALA A 87 16.68 -6.25 3.74
C ALA A 87 17.85 -7.01 3.10
N SER A 88 19.05 -6.44 3.09
CA SER A 88 20.25 -7.12 2.58
C SER A 88 20.52 -8.39 3.37
N GLY A 89 20.42 -8.32 4.70
CA GLY A 89 20.63 -9.48 5.57
C GLY A 89 19.67 -10.65 5.31
N TRP A 90 18.42 -10.35 4.92
CA TRP A 90 17.48 -11.37 4.48
C TRP A 90 17.85 -11.99 3.13
N LEU A 91 18.34 -11.19 2.19
CA LEU A 91 18.70 -11.64 0.84
C LEU A 91 20.03 -12.41 0.80
N ASP A 92 21.04 -11.95 1.54
CA ASP A 92 22.36 -12.58 1.64
C ASP A 92 22.40 -13.75 2.64
N ARG A 93 21.30 -13.97 3.38
CA ARG A 93 21.09 -15.05 4.36
C ARG A 93 21.88 -14.89 5.67
N SER A 94 22.45 -13.72 5.95
CA SER A 94 23.06 -13.40 7.25
C SER A 94 22.02 -13.25 8.36
N ILE A 95 20.77 -12.91 8.02
CA ILE A 95 19.63 -12.87 8.93
C ILE A 95 18.74 -14.10 8.70
N SER A 96 18.24 -14.67 9.79
CA SER A 96 17.28 -15.77 9.77
C SER A 96 16.12 -15.51 10.72
N ALA A 97 14.97 -16.10 10.41
CA ALA A 97 13.78 -15.98 11.25
C ALA A 97 14.03 -16.58 12.63
N LEU A 98 13.58 -15.88 13.68
CA LEU A 98 13.56 -16.44 15.02
C LEU A 98 12.66 -17.69 15.06
N PRO A 99 13.02 -18.70 15.88
CA PRO A 99 12.18 -19.88 16.08
C PRO A 99 10.83 -19.49 16.68
N CYS A 100 9.79 -20.30 16.43
CA CYS A 100 8.49 -20.06 17.05
C CYS A 100 8.61 -20.23 18.58
N PRO A 101 8.03 -19.33 19.40
CA PRO A 101 8.04 -19.50 20.85
C PRO A 101 7.24 -20.74 21.31
N SER A 102 6.35 -21.26 20.47
CA SER A 102 5.55 -22.47 20.72
C SER A 102 6.17 -23.76 20.16
N HIS A 103 7.37 -23.70 19.55
CA HIS A 103 8.07 -24.93 19.17
C HIS A 103 8.56 -25.65 20.44
N GLY A 104 8.01 -26.84 20.71
CA GLY A 104 8.45 -27.71 21.80
C GLY A 104 7.44 -27.99 22.91
N LYS A 105 6.20 -27.51 22.82
CA LYS A 105 5.10 -27.99 23.68
C LYS A 105 4.42 -29.19 23.02
N HIS A 106 5.08 -30.34 23.05
CA HIS A 106 4.44 -31.66 22.87
C HIS A 106 4.62 -32.45 24.16
#